data_AF-A0A539DXN3-F1
#
_entry.id   AF-A0A539DXN3-F1
#
_cell.length_a   1.000
_cell.length_b   1.000
_cell.length_c   1.000
_cell.angle_alpha   90.00
_cell.angle_beta   90.00
_cell.angle_gamma   90.00
#
_symmetry.space_group_name_H-M   'P 1'
#
loop_
_entity.id
_entity.type
_entity.pdbx_description
1 polymer ?
#
loop_
_entity_poly.entity_id
_entity_poly.type
_entity_poly.pdbx_seq_one_letter_code
_entity_poly.pdbx_strand_id
1 'polypeptide(L)'
;MVLVWFCLLGGLSYPLYSIAAAYTNDWIEPEHLNAAASLLVTLYGVGAVVGPFVAAVMMSSMGPVGFFWSLFVLHALIAVFFVHRMRSWRSPLVKRPWSEVSLPARAFYVPATIAAIGRRRRRSR
;
A
#
# COMPACT_ATOMS: atom_id res chain seq x y z
N MET A 1 -2.56 23.89 -15.85
CA MET A 1 -2.91 22.48 -16.16
C MET A 1 -1.84 21.49 -15.72
N VAL A 2 -0.57 21.66 -16.11
CA VAL A 2 0.53 20.75 -15.72
C VAL A 2 0.69 20.60 -14.20
N LEU A 3 0.60 21.70 -13.45
CA LEU A 3 0.68 21.67 -11.98
C LEU A 3 -0.38 20.76 -11.33
N VAL A 4 -1.61 20.74 -11.86
CA VAL A 4 -2.69 19.89 -11.33
C VAL A 4 -2.30 18.41 -11.45
N TRP A 5 -1.72 18.02 -12.59
CA TRP A 5 -1.26 16.64 -12.80
C TRP A 5 -0.10 16.27 -11.88
N PHE A 6 0.86 17.16 -11.65
CA PHE A 6 1.95 16.92 -10.70
C PHE A 6 1.45 16.86 -9.25
N CYS A 7 0.49 17.70 -8.88
CA CYS A 7 -0.15 17.64 -7.55
C CYS A 7 -0.90 16.32 -7.37
N LEU A 8 -1.65 15.86 -8.37
CA LEU A 8 -2.35 14.58 -8.32
C LEU A 8 -1.37 13.41 -8.24
N LEU A 9 -0.37 13.38 -9.10
CA LEU A 9 0.66 12.34 -9.12
C LEU A 9 1.39 12.29 -7.77
N GLY A 10 1.97 13.42 -7.33
CA GLY A 10 2.71 13.48 -6.08
C GLY A 10 1.83 13.18 -4.86
N GLY A 11 0.62 13.75 -4.82
CA GLY A 11 -0.33 13.55 -3.73
C GLY A 11 -0.83 12.10 -3.60
N LEU A 12 -1.01 11.40 -4.73
CA LEU A 12 -1.40 9.98 -4.74
C LEU A 12 -0.23 9.04 -4.47
N SER A 13 1.00 9.41 -4.87
CA SER A 13 2.20 8.61 -4.60
C SER A 13 2.69 8.75 -3.15
N TYR A 14 2.52 9.92 -2.52
CA TYR A 14 3.00 10.19 -1.16
C TYR A 14 2.53 9.16 -0.09
N PRO A 15 1.25 8.75 -0.02
CA PRO A 15 0.79 7.78 0.97
C PRO A 15 1.19 6.33 0.68
N LEU A 16 1.85 6.02 -0.45
CA LEU A 16 2.17 4.64 -0.80
C LEU A 16 3.04 3.95 0.26
N TYR A 17 4.01 4.68 0.83
CA TYR A 17 4.85 4.13 1.89
C TYR A 17 4.05 3.81 3.15
N SER A 18 3.19 4.72 3.62
CA SER A 18 2.39 4.50 4.83
C SER A 18 1.36 3.39 4.65
N ILE A 19 0.74 3.29 3.47
CA ILE A 19 -0.16 2.19 3.11
C ILE A 19 0.59 0.85 3.08
N ALA A 20 1.76 0.79 2.43
CA ALA A 20 2.56 -0.43 2.38
C ALA A 20 3.07 -0.86 3.76
N ALA A 21 3.46 0.09 4.60
CA ALA A 21 3.89 -0.16 5.98
C ALA A 21 2.73 -0.67 6.84
N ALA A 22 1.55 -0.02 6.77
CA ALA A 22 0.35 -0.48 7.47
C ALA A 22 -0.05 -1.88 7.02
N TYR A 23 -0.11 -2.11 5.71
CA TYR A 23 -0.40 -3.42 5.14
C TYR A 23 0.61 -4.47 5.60
N THR A 24 1.91 -4.18 5.62
CA THR A 24 2.93 -5.14 6.09
C THR A 24 2.77 -5.43 7.59
N ASN A 25 2.50 -4.40 8.40
CA ASN A 25 2.33 -4.54 9.85
C ASN A 25 1.15 -5.43 10.26
N ASP A 26 0.15 -5.60 9.39
CA ASP A 26 -0.97 -6.51 9.63
C ASP A 26 -0.55 -8.00 9.51
N TRP A 27 0.55 -8.30 8.82
CA TRP A 27 1.03 -9.67 8.58
C TRP A 27 2.17 -10.11 9.50
N ILE A 28 2.80 -9.17 10.19
CA ILE A 28 3.97 -9.42 11.04
C ILE A 28 3.53 -9.64 12.49
N GLU A 29 4.14 -10.62 13.15
CA GLU A 29 3.89 -10.90 14.56
C GLU A 29 4.46 -9.78 15.44
N PRO A 30 3.84 -9.44 16.58
CA PRO A 30 4.22 -8.29 17.39
C PRO A 30 5.71 -8.22 17.74
N GLU A 31 6.33 -9.38 17.98
CA GLU A 31 7.73 -9.55 18.35
C GLU A 31 8.69 -9.17 17.20
N HIS A 32 8.21 -9.18 15.97
CA HIS A 32 9.01 -8.94 14.76
C HIS A 32 8.76 -7.57 14.11
N LEU A 33 7.91 -6.72 14.69
CA LEU A 33 7.54 -5.43 14.10
C LEU A 33 8.72 -4.48 13.90
N ASN A 34 9.63 -4.40 14.87
CA ASN A 34 10.80 -3.52 14.77
C ASN A 34 11.74 -3.98 13.65
N ALA A 35 11.93 -5.29 13.50
CA ALA A 35 12.74 -5.87 12.43
C ALA A 35 12.08 -5.67 11.05
N ALA A 36 10.75 -5.79 10.97
CA ALA A 36 10.02 -5.52 9.73
C ALA A 36 10.08 -4.03 9.34
N ALA A 37 9.97 -3.12 10.32
CA ALA A 37 10.05 -1.68 10.09
C ALA A 37 11.41 -1.25 9.53
N SER A 38 12.52 -1.77 10.08
CA SER A 38 13.85 -1.48 9.55
C SER A 38 14.01 -1.99 8.12
N LEU A 39 13.55 -3.22 7.84
CA LEU A 39 13.58 -3.78 6.48
C LEU A 39 12.76 -2.96 5.48
N LEU A 40 11.59 -2.47 5.87
CA LEU A 40 10.76 -1.60 5.01
C LEU A 40 11.50 -0.31 4.64
N VAL A 41 12.17 0.34 5.59
CA VAL A 41 12.97 1.55 5.33
C VAL A 41 14.17 1.22 4.44
N THR A 42 14.84 0.09 4.69
CA THR A 42 15.95 -0.37 3.83
C THR A 42 15.50 -0.60 2.40
N LEU A 43 14.37 -1.29 2.19
CA LEU A 43 13.80 -1.53 0.86
C LEU A 43 13.37 -0.23 0.19
N TYR A 44 12.81 0.72 0.93
CA TYR A 44 12.51 2.06 0.42
C TYR A 44 13.78 2.77 -0.05
N GLY A 45 14.88 2.67 0.71
CA GLY A 45 16.19 3.20 0.34
C GLY A 45 16.74 2.56 -0.95
N VAL A 46 16.62 1.23 -1.10
CA VAL A 46 17.01 0.53 -2.34
C VAL A 46 16.18 1.06 -3.52
N GLY A 47 14.87 1.22 -3.36
CA GLY A 47 14.01 1.80 -4.39
C GLY A 47 14.39 3.23 -4.74
N ALA A 48 14.78 4.05 -3.75
CA ALA A 48 15.22 5.42 -3.96
C ALA A 48 16.55 5.51 -4.74
N VAL A 49 17.43 4.51 -4.62
CA VAL A 49 18.65 4.39 -5.44
C VAL A 49 18.32 3.88 -6.84
N VAL A 50 17.54 2.80 -6.96
CA VAL A 50 17.22 2.16 -8.24
C VAL A 50 16.33 3.03 -9.14
N GLY A 51 15.38 3.76 -8.55
CA GLY A 51 14.40 4.57 -9.28
C GLY A 51 15.01 5.58 -10.26
N PRO A 52 15.94 6.44 -9.82
CA PRO A 52 16.65 7.37 -10.71
C PRO A 52 17.39 6.69 -11.86
N PHE A 53 17.99 5.51 -11.65
CA PHE A 53 18.64 4.77 -12.75
C PHE A 53 17.63 4.30 -13.79
N VAL A 54 16.49 3.74 -13.36
CA VAL A 54 15.41 3.34 -14.27
C VAL A 54 14.88 4.55 -15.05
N ALA A 55 14.64 5.67 -14.36
CA ALA A 55 14.20 6.90 -15.00
C ALA A 55 15.24 7.44 -15.99
N ALA A 56 16.52 7.43 -15.64
CA ALA A 56 17.61 7.86 -16.51
C ALA A 56 17.68 7.01 -17.79
N VAL A 57 17.60 5.69 -17.69
CA VAL A 57 17.60 4.79 -18.86
C VAL A 57 16.40 5.04 -19.78
N MET A 58 15.20 5.23 -19.21
CA MET A 58 14.01 5.54 -20.00
C MET A 58 14.09 6.92 -20.63
N MET A 59 14.63 7.91 -19.92
CA MET A 59 14.82 9.26 -20.46
C MET A 59 15.89 9.30 -21.58
N SER A 60 16.95 8.51 -21.46
CA SER A 60 17.99 8.42 -22.50
C SER A 60 17.47 7.78 -23.79
N SER A 61 16.51 6.84 -23.70
CA SER A 61 15.98 6.12 -24.87
C SER A 61 14.76 6.80 -25.50
N MET A 62 13.88 7.41 -24.70
CA MET A 62 12.60 7.98 -25.15
C MET A 62 12.53 9.52 -25.04
N GLY A 63 13.62 10.16 -24.61
CA GLY A 63 13.67 11.59 -24.32
C GLY A 63 12.91 11.96 -23.03
N PRO A 64 12.50 13.23 -22.85
CA PRO A 64 11.88 13.71 -21.60
C PRO A 64 10.61 12.97 -21.18
N VAL A 65 9.84 12.44 -22.16
CA VAL A 65 8.62 11.66 -21.90
C VAL A 65 8.93 10.36 -21.16
N GLY A 66 10.16 9.83 -21.28
CA GLY A 66 10.62 8.63 -20.58
C GLY A 66 10.48 8.71 -19.06
N PHE A 67 10.51 9.90 -18.46
CA PHE A 67 10.27 10.10 -17.03
C PHE A 67 8.84 9.70 -16.62
N PHE A 68 7.83 10.06 -17.41
CA PHE A 68 6.44 9.69 -17.11
C PHE A 68 6.18 8.21 -17.37
N TRP A 69 6.83 7.64 -18.38
CA TRP A 69 6.77 6.20 -18.62
C TRP A 69 7.40 5.39 -17.49
N SER A 70 8.54 5.85 -16.94
CA SER A 70 9.15 5.17 -15.79
C SER A 70 8.24 5.20 -14.56
N LEU A 71 7.60 6.34 -14.29
CA LEU A 71 6.59 6.46 -13.24
C LEU A 71 5.40 5.53 -13.47
N PHE A 72 4.86 5.48 -14.69
CA PHE A 72 3.75 4.61 -15.05
C PHE A 72 4.11 3.13 -14.83
N VAL A 73 5.26 2.68 -15.33
CA VAL A 73 5.72 1.30 -15.19
C VAL A 73 5.91 0.93 -13.72
N LEU A 74 6.56 1.77 -12.92
CA LEU A 74 6.78 1.51 -11.49
C LEU A 74 5.46 1.43 -10.71
N HIS A 75 4.52 2.35 -10.95
CA HIS A 75 3.20 2.30 -10.31
C HIS A 75 2.37 1.11 -10.79
N ALA A 76 2.44 0.74 -12.07
CA ALA A 76 1.77 -0.43 -12.61
C ALA A 76 2.30 -1.73 -11.99
N LEU A 77 3.61 -1.85 -11.79
CA LEU A 77 4.22 -2.99 -11.11
C LEU A 77 3.72 -3.12 -9.67
N ILE A 78 3.66 -2.00 -8.93
CA ILE A 78 3.10 -1.96 -7.58
C ILE A 78 1.64 -2.39 -7.60
N ALA A 79 0.82 -1.82 -8.49
CA ALA A 79 -0.60 -2.13 -8.60
C ALA A 79 -0.85 -3.62 -8.92
N VAL A 80 -0.14 -4.18 -9.90
CA VAL A 80 -0.24 -5.61 -10.25
C VAL A 80 0.18 -6.48 -9.08
N PHE A 81 1.29 -6.16 -8.41
CA PHE A 81 1.75 -6.90 -7.23
C PHE A 81 0.71 -6.89 -6.10
N PHE A 82 0.13 -5.72 -5.77
CA PHE A 82 -0.89 -5.60 -4.74
C PHE A 82 -2.16 -6.36 -5.10
N VAL A 83 -2.65 -6.24 -6.34
CA VAL A 83 -3.83 -7.00 -6.80
C VAL A 83 -3.57 -8.51 -6.72
N HIS A 84 -2.42 -8.97 -7.18
CA HIS A 84 -2.02 -10.37 -7.08
C HIS A 84 -1.98 -10.81 -5.61
N ARG A 85 -1.32 -10.04 -4.73
CA ARG A 85 -1.18 -10.39 -3.31
C ARG A 85 -2.51 -10.42 -2.57
N MET A 86 -3.42 -9.48 -2.83
CA MET A 86 -4.75 -9.47 -2.21
C MET A 86 -5.64 -10.63 -2.70
N ARG A 87 -5.46 -11.09 -3.95
CA ARG A 87 -6.22 -12.24 -4.49
C ARG A 87 -5.70 -13.57 -3.98
N SER A 88 -4.39 -13.69 -3.86
CA SER A 88 -3.74 -14.96 -3.53
C SER A 88 -3.74 -15.26 -2.02
N TRP A 89 -3.84 -14.25 -1.15
CA TRP A 89 -3.91 -14.46 0.29
C TRP A 89 -5.11 -13.79 0.96
N ARG A 90 -5.73 -14.49 1.92
CA ARG A 90 -6.76 -13.92 2.79
C ARG A 90 -6.10 -13.10 3.89
N SER A 91 -6.69 -11.94 4.20
CA SER A 91 -6.21 -11.07 5.28
C SER A 91 -6.03 -11.86 6.58
N PRO A 92 -4.89 -11.71 7.28
CA PRO A 92 -4.67 -12.33 8.58
C PRO A 92 -5.71 -11.80 9.56
N LEU A 93 -6.26 -12.69 10.38
CA LEU A 93 -7.13 -12.28 11.48
C LEU A 93 -6.34 -11.35 12.40
N VAL A 94 -6.98 -10.28 12.89
CA VAL A 94 -6.36 -9.34 13.82
C VAL A 94 -5.81 -10.10 15.01
N LYS A 95 -4.48 -10.24 15.07
CA LYS A 95 -3.77 -10.92 16.17
C LYS A 95 -3.56 -10.00 17.38
N ARG A 96 -3.84 -8.69 17.24
CA ARG A 96 -3.51 -7.68 18.25
C ARG A 96 -4.60 -7.52 19.33
N PRO A 97 -4.21 -7.25 20.59
CA PRO A 97 -5.14 -6.85 21.63
C PRO A 97 -5.96 -5.61 21.24
N TRP A 98 -7.17 -5.52 21.80
CA TRP A 98 -8.08 -4.38 21.59
C TRP A 98 -7.47 -3.02 21.96
N SER A 99 -6.49 -2.99 22.87
CA SER A 99 -5.75 -1.79 23.27
C SER A 99 -4.75 -1.31 22.23
N GLU A 100 -4.39 -2.12 21.23
CA GLU A 100 -3.35 -1.82 20.23
C GLU A 100 -3.89 -1.59 18.81
N VAL A 101 -5.16 -1.90 18.56
CA VAL A 101 -5.81 -1.56 17.27
C VAL A 101 -6.01 -0.05 17.14
N SER A 102 -5.84 0.49 15.93
CA SER A 102 -5.96 1.92 15.69
C SER A 102 -7.38 2.44 15.99
N LEU A 103 -7.50 3.72 16.39
CA LEU A 103 -8.80 4.35 16.68
C LEU A 103 -9.81 4.22 15.52
N PRO A 104 -9.42 4.44 14.24
CA PRO A 104 -10.32 4.21 13.11
C PRO A 104 -10.81 2.75 13.05
N ALA A 105 -9.91 1.78 13.22
CA ALA A 105 -10.28 0.36 13.20
C ALA A 105 -11.30 0.02 14.30
N ARG A 106 -11.16 0.59 15.50
CA ARG A 106 -12.13 0.44 16.58
C ARG A 106 -13.47 1.10 16.27
N ALA A 107 -13.44 2.35 15.78
CA ALA A 107 -14.64 3.12 15.46
C ALA A 107 -15.51 2.43 14.40
N PHE A 108 -14.89 1.78 13.41
CA PHE A 108 -15.61 1.07 12.36
C PHE A 108 -16.00 -0.38 12.71
N TYR A 109 -15.50 -0.93 13.82
CA TYR A 109 -15.76 -2.33 14.18
C TYR A 109 -17.24 -2.60 14.49
N VAL A 110 -17.88 -1.76 15.31
CA VAL A 110 -19.28 -1.95 15.73
C VAL A 110 -20.25 -1.78 14.55
N PRO A 111 -20.17 -0.71 13.73
CA PRO A 111 -21.01 -0.58 12.53
C PRO A 111 -20.80 -1.72 11.53
N ALA A 112 -19.56 -2.14 11.30
CA ALA A 112 -19.24 -3.23 10.38
C ALA A 112 -19.86 -4.56 10.84
N THR A 113 -19.79 -4.85 12.14
CA THR A 113 -20.37 -6.06 12.74
C THR A 113 -21.89 -6.08 12.61
N ILE A 114 -22.56 -4.96 12.91
CA ILE A 114 -24.02 -4.82 12.75
C ILE A 114 -24.43 -5.03 11.29
N ALA A 115 -23.74 -4.39 10.34
CA ALA A 115 -24.02 -4.54 8.92
C ALA A 115 -23.77 -5.98 8.40
N ALA A 116 -22.73 -6.66 8.91
CA ALA A 116 -22.42 -8.05 8.55
C ALA A 116 -23.49 -9.02 9.07
N ILE A 117 -23.97 -8.84 10.30
CA ILE A 117 -25.06 -9.61 10.88
C ILE A 117 -26.36 -9.39 10.09
N GLY A 118 -26.68 -8.14 9.75
CA GLY A 118 -27.82 -7.79 8.91
C GLY A 118 -27.77 -8.45 7.53
N ARG A 119 -26.61 -8.45 6.88
CA ARG A 119 -26.39 -9.14 5.59
C ARG A 119 -26.54 -10.65 5.69
N ARG A 120 -26.02 -11.29 6.75
CA ARG A 120 -26.21 -12.75 6.96
C ARG A 120 -27.67 -13.11 7.17
N ARG A 121 -28.43 -12.33 7.94
CA ARG A 121 -29.88 -12.57 8.16
C ARG A 121 -30.70 -12.46 6.87
N ARG A 122 -30.36 -11.51 5.98
CA ARG A 122 -31.03 -11.36 4.68
C ARG A 122 -30.71 -12.47 3.68
N ARG A 123 -29.52 -13.06 3.74
CA ARG A 123 -29.08 -14.12 2.82
C ARG A 123 -29.58 -15.52 3.19
N SER A 124 -30.16 -15.66 4.39
CA SER A 124 -30.73 -16.89 4.94
C SER A 124 -32.26 -16.97 4.83
N ARG A 125 -32.89 -15.95 4.22
CA ARG A 125 -34.30 -15.94 3.81
C ARG A 125 -34.37 -16.01 2.30
#